data_AF-A0A4Y8LTE2-F1
#
_entry.id   AF-A0A4Y8LTE2-F1
#
_cell.length_a   1.000
_cell.length_b   1.000
_cell.length_c   1.000
_cell.angle_alpha   90.00
_cell.angle_beta   90.00
_cell.angle_gamma   90.00
#
_symmetry.space_group_name_H-M   'P 1'
#
loop_
_entity.id
_entity.type
_entity.pdbx_description
1 polymer ?
#
loop_
_entity_poly.entity_id
_entity_poly.type
_entity_poly.pdbx_seq_one_letter_code
_entity_poly.pdbx_strand_id
1 'polypeptide(L)'
;MRLSTGELGVVSALHEDTKQRPIVRVIRTSEGQLLPQPYEVDLKRQLDLMICGVGSDKLGKLLVGQPEQTERRLNKVFHLV
;
A
#
# COMPACT_ATOMS: atom_id res chain seq x y z
N MET A 1 -2.85 -4.04 -0.56
CA MET A 1 -3.96 -4.57 -1.37
C MET A 1 -3.40 -5.61 -2.32
N ARG A 2 -4.03 -6.77 -2.44
CA ARG A 2 -3.51 -7.91 -3.21
C ARG A 2 -4.19 -8.04 -4.58
N LEU A 3 -3.39 -8.25 -5.62
CA LEU A 3 -3.85 -8.52 -6.99
C LEU A 3 -4.03 -10.03 -7.23
N SER A 4 -4.72 -10.41 -8.31
CA SER A 4 -4.91 -11.81 -8.73
C SER A 4 -3.60 -12.54 -9.04
N THR A 5 -2.54 -11.80 -9.37
CA THR A 5 -1.16 -12.31 -9.51
C THR A 5 -0.52 -12.72 -8.18
N GLY A 6 -1.15 -12.39 -7.05
CA GLY A 6 -0.59 -12.54 -5.71
C GLY A 6 0.26 -11.35 -5.26
N GLU A 7 0.58 -10.43 -6.16
CA GLU A 7 1.38 -9.24 -5.88
C GLU A 7 0.65 -8.25 -4.98
N LEU A 8 1.44 -7.42 -4.29
CA LEU A 8 0.96 -6.44 -3.33
C LEU A 8 1.19 -5.02 -3.86
N GLY A 9 0.10 -4.27 -3.95
CA GLY A 9 0.09 -2.91 -4.46
C GLY A 9 -0.74 -1.96 -3.63
N VAL A 10 -0.63 -0.69 -4.01
CA VAL A 10 -1.40 0.45 -3.50
C VAL A 10 -2.07 1.16 -4.67
N VAL A 11 -3.28 1.69 -4.47
CA VAL A 11 -3.93 2.49 -5.52
C VAL A 11 -3.18 3.82 -5.63
N SER A 12 -2.73 4.18 -6.82
CA SER A 12 -2.06 5.46 -7.05
C SER A 12 -2.93 6.48 -7.77
N ALA A 13 -3.84 6.05 -8.62
CA ALA A 13 -4.73 6.95 -9.34
C ALA A 13 -6.05 6.27 -9.66
N LEU A 14 -7.07 7.09 -9.88
CA LEU A 14 -8.41 6.67 -10.28
C LEU A 14 -8.74 7.33 -11.60
N HIS A 15 -9.31 6.60 -12.54
CA HIS A 15 -9.83 7.22 -13.75
C HIS A 15 -11.09 8.04 -13.44
N GLU A 16 -11.29 9.15 -14.15
CA GLU A 16 -12.43 10.03 -13.95
C GLU A 16 -13.74 9.31 -14.29
N ASP A 17 -13.73 8.55 -15.38
CA ASP A 17 -14.88 7.83 -15.93
C ASP A 17 -15.18 6.51 -15.21
N THR A 18 -14.19 5.87 -14.57
CA THR A 18 -14.41 4.63 -13.84
C THR A 18 -13.55 4.50 -12.57
N LYS A 19 -14.21 4.44 -11.41
CA LYS A 19 -13.55 4.23 -10.11
C LYS A 19 -13.24 2.76 -9.82
N GLN A 20 -13.93 1.84 -10.51
CA GLN A 20 -13.80 0.39 -10.29
C GLN A 20 -12.53 -0.21 -10.90
N ARG A 21 -11.92 0.49 -11.87
CA ARG A 21 -10.73 0.05 -12.60
C ARG A 21 -9.57 1.03 -12.32
N PRO A 22 -9.00 1.05 -11.12
CA PRO A 22 -7.97 2.02 -10.74
C PRO A 22 -6.61 1.72 -11.39
N ILE A 23 -5.70 2.69 -11.29
CA ILE A 23 -4.26 2.49 -11.52
C ILE A 23 -3.62 2.09 -10.19
N VAL A 24 -2.97 0.93 -10.16
CA VAL A 24 -2.35 0.33 -8.99
C VAL A 24 -0.84 0.36 -9.14
N ARG A 25 -0.14 0.88 -8.13
CA ARG A 25 1.31 0.78 -8.03
C ARG A 25 1.70 -0.46 -7.24
N VAL A 26 2.43 -1.37 -7.89
CA VAL A 26 2.92 -2.60 -7.28
C VAL A 26 4.22 -2.30 -6.54
N ILE A 27 4.26 -2.66 -5.26
CA ILE A 27 5.40 -2.39 -4.36
C ILE A 27 6.07 -3.67 -3.87
N ARG A 28 5.37 -4.81 -4.00
CA ARG A 28 5.88 -6.12 -3.59
C ARG A 28 5.47 -7.20 -4.57
N THR A 29 6.36 -8.16 -4.77
CA THR A 29 6.12 -9.35 -5.60
C THR A 29 5.10 -10.29 -4.94
N SER A 30 4.69 -11.33 -5.68
CA SER A 30 3.83 -12.41 -5.16
C SER A 30 4.46 -13.18 -3.99
N GLU A 31 5.79 -13.22 -3.91
CA GLU A 31 6.53 -13.80 -2.78
C GLU A 31 6.66 -12.86 -1.57
N GLY A 32 6.11 -11.65 -1.67
CA GLY A 32 6.10 -10.66 -0.59
C GLY A 32 7.39 -9.85 -0.45
N GLN A 33 8.36 -10.04 -1.35
CA GLN A 33 9.59 -9.23 -1.40
C GLN A 33 9.28 -7.82 -1.93
N LEU A 34 9.98 -6.81 -1.41
CA LEU A 34 9.88 -5.43 -1.92
C LEU A 34 10.51 -5.36 -3.31
N LEU A 35 9.80 -4.72 -4.24
CA LEU A 35 10.32 -4.45 -5.57
C LEU A 35 11.34 -3.29 -5.49
N PRO A 36 12.54 -3.43 -6.07
CA PRO A 36 13.54 -2.35 -6.09
C PRO A 36 13.05 -1.15 -6.90
N GLN A 37 12.21 -1.38 -7.90
CA GLN A 37 11.55 -0.35 -8.69
C GLN A 37 10.04 -0.66 -8.76
N PRO A 38 9.21 0.07 -8.00
CA PRO A 38 7.76 -0.01 -8.12
C PRO A 38 7.30 0.38 -9.52
N TYR A 39 6.29 -0.31 -10.04
CA TYR A 39 5.68 -0.02 -11.34
C TYR A 39 4.17 0.13 -11.23
N GLU A 40 3.58 0.74 -12.25
CA GLU A 40 2.14 1.00 -12.30
C GLU A 40 1.43 0.05 -13.27
N VAL A 41 0.24 -0.35 -12.83
CA VAL A 41 -0.65 -1.26 -13.53
C VAL A 41 -1.99 -0.57 -13.67
N ASP A 42 -2.38 -0.30 -14.91
CA ASP A 42 -3.70 0.23 -15.21
C ASP A 42 -4.69 -0.92 -15.39
N LEU A 43 -5.55 -1.14 -14.39
CA LEU A 43 -6.53 -2.23 -14.43
C LEU A 43 -7.62 -2.01 -15.49
N LYS A 44 -7.78 -0.80 -16.02
CA LYS A 44 -8.66 -0.50 -17.17
C LYS A 44 -8.11 -1.09 -18.46
N ARG A 45 -6.78 -1.13 -18.61
CA ARG A 45 -6.08 -1.69 -19.78
C ARG A 45 -5.82 -3.18 -19.63
N GLN A 46 -5.50 -3.63 -18.41
CA GLN A 46 -5.27 -5.05 -18.09
C GLN A 46 -6.52 -5.67 -17.47
N LEU A 47 -7.41 -6.19 -18.32
CA LEU A 47 -8.73 -6.66 -17.92
C LEU A 47 -8.70 -8.00 -17.17
N ASP A 48 -7.64 -8.79 -17.37
CA ASP A 48 -7.33 -10.06 -16.74
C ASP A 48 -6.87 -9.94 -15.27
N LEU A 49 -6.46 -8.73 -14.86
CA LEU A 49 -6.05 -8.44 -13.50
C LEU A 49 -7.23 -8.00 -12.64
N MET A 50 -7.33 -8.57 -11.44
CA MET A 50 -8.38 -8.27 -10.47
C MET A 50 -7.80 -8.00 -9.08
N ILE A 51 -8.55 -7.21 -8.30
CA ILE A 51 -8.25 -6.95 -6.90
C ILE A 51 -8.84 -8.08 -6.07
N CYS A 52 -8.00 -8.92 -5.47
CA CYS A 52 -8.45 -10.10 -4.71
C CYS A 52 -8.57 -9.84 -3.20
N GLY A 53 -8.09 -8.71 -2.69
CA GLY A 53 -8.21 -8.39 -1.27
C GLY A 53 -7.74 -6.97 -0.94
N VAL A 54 -8.46 -6.32 -0.03
CA VAL A 54 -8.19 -4.95 0.42
C VAL A 54 -8.03 -4.95 1.93
N GLY A 55 -6.89 -4.49 2.43
CA GLY A 55 -6.61 -4.31 3.85
C GLY A 55 -6.41 -5.61 4.65
N SER A 56 -5.49 -5.55 5.60
CA SER A 56 -5.12 -6.61 6.57
C SER A 56 -4.14 -7.69 6.11
N ASP A 57 -3.11 -7.31 5.36
CA ASP A 57 -1.83 -8.03 5.38
C ASP A 57 -1.13 -7.77 6.72
N LYS A 58 -1.57 -8.48 7.79
CA LYS A 58 -0.85 -8.56 9.07
C LYS A 58 0.62 -9.00 8.89
N LEU A 59 0.97 -9.52 7.71
CA LEU A 59 2.31 -9.90 7.28
C LEU A 59 3.29 -8.72 7.16
N GLY A 60 2.81 -7.51 6.83
CA GLY A 60 3.65 -6.32 6.75
C GLY A 60 4.25 -5.90 8.11
N LYS A 61 3.58 -6.26 9.22
CA LYS A 61 4.06 -5.98 10.59
C LYS A 61 5.05 -7.03 11.13
N LEU A 62 5.09 -8.24 10.56
CA LEU A 62 6.03 -9.28 11.01
C LEU A 62 7.40 -9.18 10.33
N LEU A 63 7.47 -8.64 9.12
CA LEU A 63 8.71 -8.57 8.32
C LEU A 63 9.46 -7.24 8.48
N VAL A 64 8.80 -6.20 8.97
CA VAL A 64 9.46 -4.96 9.41
C VAL A 64 9.77 -5.15 10.89
N GLY A 65 10.98 -5.62 11.19
CA GLY A 65 11.49 -5.63 12.56
C GLY A 65 11.28 -4.23 13.17
N GLN A 66 10.68 -4.17 14.35
CA GLN A 66 10.61 -2.93 15.11
C GLN A 66 12.04 -2.58 15.56
N PRO A 67 12.53 -1.39 15.21
CA PRO A 67 13.23 -0.62 16.23
C PRO A 67 12.49 0.70 16.49
N GLU A 68 12.38 0.99 17.77
CA GLU A 68 12.24 2.33 18.34
C GLU A 68 10.84 2.96 18.37
N GLN A 69 10.01 2.44 19.26
CA GLN A 69 9.15 3.32 20.07
C GLN A 69 10.02 4.04 21.12
N THR A 70 10.66 5.16 20.78
CA THR A 70 11.13 6.15 21.75
C THR A 70 11.17 7.51 21.08
N GLU A 71 10.04 8.18 20.92
CA GLU A 71 10.08 9.64 20.90
C GLU A 71 8.88 10.22 21.65
N ARG A 72 9.23 10.61 22.88
CA ARG A 72 8.48 11.36 23.87
C ARG A 72 7.66 12.48 23.22
N ARG A 73 6.34 12.30 23.08
CA ARG A 73 5.41 13.44 22.98
C ARG A 73 5.33 14.15 24.34
N LEU A 74 6.31 15.02 24.59
CA LEU A 74 6.25 16.04 25.63
C LEU A 74 5.93 17.37 24.95
N ASN A 75 4.68 17.54 24.52
CA ASN A 75 4.19 18.86 24.10
C ASN A 75 3.78 19.64 25.36
N LYS A 76 4.76 20.35 25.95
CA LYS A 76 4.47 21.46 26.87
C LYS A 76 3.92 22.61 26.05
N VAL A 77 2.59 22.73 25.97
CA VAL A 77 1.94 23.96 25.52
C VAL A 77 1.76 24.84 26.75
N PHE A 78 2.50 25.94 26.78
CA PHE A 78 2.32 27.01 27.76
C PHE A 78 0.98 27.70 27.50
N HIS A 79 0.08 27.70 28.48
CA HIS A 79 -0.98 28.70 28.55
C HIS A 79 -0.59 29.73 29.60
N LEU A 80 -0.20 30.91 29.13
CA LEU A 80 -0.19 32.16 29.89
C LEU A 80 -1.40 32.97 29.41
N VAL A 81 -2.49 32.93 30.18
CA VAL A 81 -3.46 34.04 30.32
C VAL A 81 -4.07 33.92 31.70
#